data_AF-A0A225V4X0-F1
#
_entry.id   AF-A0A225V4X0-F1
#
_cell.length_a   1.000
_cell.length_b   1.000
_cell.length_c   1.000
_cell.angle_alpha   90.00
_cell.angle_beta   90.00
_cell.angle_gamma   90.00
#
_symmetry.space_group_name_H-M   'P 1'
#
loop_
_entity.id
_entity.type
_entity.pdbx_description
1 polymer ?
#
loop_
_entity_poly.entity_id
_entity_poly.type
_entity_poly.pdbx_seq_one_letter_code
_entity_poly.pdbx_strand_id
1 'polypeptide(L)' 'ARASSRARPPSALLDRNGELHYHVERVLQERRLRRKRQLWVKWRGYPESQNSWEPYERLLADCPKAVAIWEQKRRQLRK' A
#
# COMPACT_ATOMS: atom_id res chain seq x y z
N ALA A 1 5.97 -22.07 22.42
CA ALA A 1 5.02 -22.37 21.33
C ALA A 1 4.76 -21.10 20.53
N ARG A 2 5.02 -21.13 19.21
CA ARG A 2 4.76 -20.02 18.28
C ARG A 2 3.26 -19.79 18.16
N ALA A 3 2.72 -18.79 18.84
CA ALA A 3 1.47 -18.18 18.40
C ALA A 3 1.84 -17.15 17.32
N SER A 4 1.92 -17.59 16.05
CA SER A 4 1.76 -16.66 14.94
C SER A 4 0.32 -16.15 14.99
N SER A 5 0.12 -15.10 15.77
CA SER A 5 -1.04 -14.24 15.67
C SER A 5 -1.03 -13.65 14.27
N ARG A 6 -1.65 -14.36 13.31
CA ARG A 6 -2.44 -13.71 12.25
C ARG A 6 -3.62 -13.02 12.94
N ALA A 7 -3.32 -12.04 13.81
CA ALA A 7 -4.30 -11.10 14.29
C ALA A 7 -4.64 -10.23 13.08
N ARG A 8 -5.66 -10.66 12.33
CA ARG A 8 -6.56 -9.70 11.70
C ARG A 8 -7.39 -9.17 12.87
N PRO A 9 -7.15 -7.93 13.27
CA PRO A 9 -7.88 -6.87 12.61
C PRO A 9 -6.99 -5.65 12.36
N PRO A 10 -7.43 -4.78 11.46
CA PRO A 10 -7.79 -3.47 11.97
C PRO A 10 -9.01 -2.95 11.24
N SER A 11 -9.42 -1.76 11.62
CA SER A 11 -10.48 -0.94 11.03
C SER A 11 -10.25 -0.74 9.53
N ALA A 12 -10.42 -1.79 8.73
CA ALA A 12 -10.74 -1.64 7.34
C ALA A 12 -12.04 -0.87 7.34
N LEU A 13 -11.99 0.36 6.84
CA LEU A 13 -13.18 1.16 6.71
C LEU A 13 -14.01 0.47 5.63
N LEU A 14 -14.99 -0.31 6.06
CA LEU A 14 -16.02 -0.81 5.17
C LEU A 14 -16.78 0.41 4.67
N ASP A 15 -16.74 0.63 3.37
CA ASP A 15 -17.66 1.59 2.78
C ASP A 15 -19.09 1.03 2.73
N ARG A 16 -19.99 1.84 2.17
CA ARG A 16 -21.42 1.53 2.01
C ARG A 16 -21.67 0.31 1.11
N ASN A 17 -20.65 -0.10 0.33
CA ASN A 17 -20.70 -1.19 -0.63
C ASN A 17 -20.06 -2.47 -0.06
N GLY A 18 -19.54 -2.42 1.18
CA GLY A 18 -18.86 -3.55 1.79
C GLY A 18 -17.42 -3.72 1.33
N GLU A 19 -16.82 -2.72 0.66
CA GLU A 19 -15.41 -2.77 0.28
C GLU A 19 -14.49 -2.34 1.42
N LEU A 20 -13.40 -3.09 1.62
CA LEU A 20 -12.44 -2.86 2.69
C LEU A 20 -11.40 -1.81 2.27
N HIS A 21 -11.46 -0.62 2.89
CA HIS A 21 -10.46 0.44 2.67
C HIS A 21 -9.39 0.45 3.76
N TYR A 22 -8.13 0.56 3.36
CA TYR A 22 -6.98 0.61 4.27
C TYR A 22 -6.23 1.93 4.12
N HIS A 23 -5.80 2.51 5.24
CA HIS A 23 -4.95 3.69 5.20
C HIS A 23 -3.52 3.34 4.80
N VAL A 24 -3.07 3.93 3.70
CA VAL A 24 -1.66 3.89 3.29
C VAL A 24 -0.85 4.81 4.20
N GLU A 25 0.19 4.28 4.82
CA GLU A 25 1.16 5.08 5.60
C GLU A 25 2.21 5.68 4.67
N ARG A 26 2.84 4.84 3.84
CA ARG A 26 3.84 5.26 2.86
C ARG A 26 4.03 4.22 1.76
N VAL A 27 4.44 4.71 0.59
CA VAL A 27 5.00 3.85 -0.46
C VAL A 27 6.51 3.73 -0.24
N LEU A 28 7.00 2.49 -0.22
CA LEU A 28 8.38 2.17 0.07
C LEU A 28 9.20 1.88 -1.18
N GLN A 29 8.61 1.15 -2.13
CA GLN A 29 9.29 0.69 -3.35
C GLN A 29 8.33 0.62 -4.53
N GLU A 30 8.91 0.53 -5.73
CA GLU A 30 8.20 0.27 -6.97
C GLU A 30 8.88 -0.88 -7.69
N ARG A 31 8.08 -1.74 -8.33
CA ARG A 31 8.57 -2.73 -9.29
C ARG A 31 7.66 -2.77 -10.51
N ARG A 32 8.16 -3.36 -11.59
CA ARG A 32 7.36 -3.67 -12.78
C ARG A 32 7.29 -5.18 -12.97
N LEU A 33 6.09 -5.75 -12.92
CA LEU A 33 5.85 -7.18 -13.10
C LEU A 33 4.86 -7.39 -14.24
N ARG A 34 5.23 -8.21 -15.24
CA ARG A 34 4.38 -8.48 -16.43
C ARG A 34 3.83 -7.20 -17.08
N ARG A 35 4.72 -6.22 -17.31
CA ARG A 35 4.43 -4.86 -17.83
C ARG A 35 3.58 -3.96 -16.92
N LYS A 36 3.02 -4.45 -15.81
CA LYS A 36 2.23 -3.66 -14.85
C LYS A 36 3.13 -3.10 -13.74
N ARG A 37 2.90 -1.84 -13.37
CA ARG A 37 3.60 -1.18 -12.24
C ARG A 37 2.92 -1.59 -10.92
N GLN A 38 3.73 -1.96 -9.95
CA GLN A 38 3.29 -2.29 -8.59
C GLN A 38 4.10 -1.49 -7.59
N LEU A 39 3.46 -1.10 -6.49
CA LEU A 39 4.07 -0.35 -5.40
C LEU A 39 4.04 -1.17 -4.11
N TRP A 40 5.15 -1.15 -3.37
CA TRP A 40 5.26 -1.77 -2.06
C TRP A 40 4.73 -0.81 -1.01
N VAL A 41 3.60 -1.17 -0.42
CA VAL A 41 2.83 -0.29 0.45
C VAL A 41 3.04 -0.68 1.91
N LYS A 42 3.40 0.31 2.72
CA LYS A 42 3.30 0.21 4.17
C LYS A 42 1.91 0.66 4.61
N TRP A 43 1.17 -0.26 5.21
CA TRP A 43 -0.16 -0.01 5.74
C TRP A 43 -0.08 0.61 7.13
N ARG A 44 -0.89 1.64 7.37
CA ARG A 44 -0.94 2.35 8.65
C ARG A 44 -1.57 1.46 9.71
N GLY A 45 -0.92 1.34 10.87
CA GLY A 45 -1.39 0.50 11.97
C GLY A 45 -1.06 -0.99 11.82
N TYR A 46 -0.34 -1.37 10.77
CA TYR A 46 0.13 -2.74 10.55
C TYR A 46 1.65 -2.85 10.67
N PRO A 47 2.19 -4.02 11.04
CA PRO A 47 3.62 -4.28 10.99
C PRO A 47 4.09 -4.37 9.52
N GLU A 48 5.39 -4.12 9.30
CA GLU A 48 6.00 -4.20 7.96
C GLU A 48 5.91 -5.59 7.32
N SER A 49 5.74 -6.63 8.14
CA SER A 49 5.49 -8.00 7.67
C SER A 49 4.17 -8.16 6.90
N GLN A 50 3.24 -7.21 7.04
CA GLN A 50 1.98 -7.18 6.28
C GLN A 50 2.01 -6.22 5.09
N ASN A 51 3.16 -5.65 4.75
CA ASN A 51 3.30 -4.86 3.54
C ASN A 51 2.96 -5.72 2.31
N SER A 52 2.35 -5.10 1.29
CA SER A 52 1.92 -5.80 0.08
C SER A 52 2.28 -5.01 -1.18
N TRP A 53 2.30 -5.73 -2.31
CA TRP A 53 2.48 -5.16 -3.64
C TRP A 53 1.11 -4.83 -4.24
N GLU A 54 0.73 -3.55 -4.20
CA GLU A 54 -0.53 -3.10 -4.78
C GLU A 54 -0.32 -2.59 -6.21
N PRO A 55 -1.30 -2.80 -7.11
CA PRO A 55 -1.28 -2.21 -8.44
C PRO A 55 -1.21 -0.68 -8.36
N TYR A 56 -0.38 -0.08 -9.20
CA TYR A 56 -0.26 1.38 -9.28
C TYR A 56 -1.62 2.04 -9.55
N GLU A 57 -2.42 1.48 -10.46
CA GLU A 57 -3.74 2.00 -10.86
C GLU A 57 -4.71 2.02 -9.68
N ARG A 58 -4.68 0.97 -8.84
CA ARG A 58 -5.52 0.88 -7.64
C ARG A 58 -5.14 1.95 -6.63
N LEU A 59 -3.85 2.09 -6.32
CA LEU A 59 -3.39 3.13 -5.39
C LEU A 59 -3.62 4.54 -5.92
N LEU A 60 -3.59 4.73 -7.24
CA LEU A 60 -3.90 6.02 -7.85
C LEU A 60 -5.38 6.38 -7.64
N ALA A 61 -6.29 5.40 -7.71
CA ALA A 61 -7.72 5.59 -7.45
C ALA A 61 -8.01 5.77 -5.96
N ASP A 62 -7.52 4.86 -5.11
CA ASP A 62 -7.86 4.79 -3.69
C ASP A 62 -7.07 5.81 -2.85
N CYS A 63 -5.82 6.09 -3.24
CA CYS A 63 -4.85 6.87 -2.45
C CYS A 63 -3.95 7.76 -3.32
N PRO A 64 -4.50 8.66 -4.16
CA PRO A 64 -3.72 9.46 -5.12
C PRO A 64 -2.60 10.28 -4.46
N LYS A 65 -2.80 10.75 -3.22
CA LYS A 65 -1.78 11.49 -2.46
C LYS A 65 -0.53 10.65 -2.19
N ALA A 66 -0.70 9.37 -1.84
CA ALA A 66 0.43 8.48 -1.56
C ALA A 66 1.27 8.23 -2.83
N VAL A 67 0.60 8.08 -3.97
CA VAL A 67 1.25 7.92 -5.28
C VAL A 67 1.99 9.20 -5.68
N ALA A 68 1.39 10.38 -5.51
CA ALA A 68 2.03 11.65 -5.82
C ALA A 68 3.33 11.87 -5.03
N ILE A 69 3.31 11.57 -3.73
CA ILE A 69 4.50 11.63 -2.86
C ILE A 69 5.58 10.67 -3.36
N TRP A 70 5.19 9.44 -3.72
CA TRP A 70 6.12 8.46 -4.27
C TRP A 70 6.77 8.94 -5.57
N GLU A 71 5.98 9.40 -6.54
CA GLU A 71 6.48 9.89 -7.83
C GLU A 71 7.43 11.09 -7.66
N GLN A 72 7.13 12.01 -6.75
CA GLN A 72 8.00 13.13 -6.42
C GLN A 72 9.34 12.65 -5.86
N LYS A 73 9.32 11.74 -4.87
CA LYS A 73 10.54 11.14 -4.31
C LYS A 73 11.34 10.41 -5.39
N ARG A 74 10.65 9.66 -6.25
CA ARG A 74 11.28 8.90 -7.35
C ARG A 74 11.93 9.81 -8.39
N ARG A 75 11.39 11.00 -8.63
CA ARG A 75 12.01 12.01 -9.51
C ARG A 75 13.31 12.55 -8.93
N GLN A 76 13.37 12.74 -7.61
CA GLN A 76 14.59 13.20 -6.93
C GLN A 76 15.69 12.14 -6.94
N LEU A 77 15.33 10.85 -6.79
CA LEU A 77 16.28 9.73 -6.86
C LEU A 77 16.86 9.47 -8.26
N ARG A 78 16.28 10.05 -9.30
CA ARG A 78 16.74 9.90 -10.70
C ARG A 78 17.58 11.08 -11.19
N LYS A 79 17.81 12.09 -10.34
CA LYS A 79 18.80 13.15 -10.56
C LYS A 79 20.14 12.67 -10.02
#